data_AF-A0ABD7Z2D0-F1
#
_entry.id   AF-A0ABD7Z2D0-F1
#
_cell.length_a   1.000
_cell.length_b   1.000
_cell.length_c   1.000
_cell.angle_alpha   90.00
_cell.angle_beta   90.00
_cell.angle_gamma   90.00
#
_symmetry.space_group_name_H-M   'P 1'
#
loop_
_entity.id
_entity.type
_entity.pdbx_description
1 polymer ?
#
loop_
_entity_poly.entity_id
_entity_poly.type
_entity_poly.pdbx_seq_one_letter_code
_entity_poly.pdbx_strand_id
1 'polypeptide(L)'
;MKHNIHIFFENILRKNAVFKKNILVLIMVLWWWFFSSSSFYGDFNLCDTINGLDGEYYINVYEHLPTTPLAVYELIQGKRYFYVLYNKQGKKIWHSPHYAYLYDNVSPLFIPTKDSKLLRYSEEDWSDADIKNKIKEVYGDIEHNQH
;
A
#
# COMPACT_ATOMS: atom_id res chain seq x y z
N MET A 1 10.62 7.52 29.27
CA MET A 1 9.37 7.46 28.48
C MET A 1 8.38 6.38 28.92
N LYS A 2 8.79 5.12 29.16
CA LYS A 2 7.87 4.03 29.58
C LYS A 2 7.09 4.31 30.88
N HIS A 3 7.71 4.98 31.87
CA HIS A 3 7.09 5.24 33.18
C HIS A 3 5.87 6.18 33.09
N ASN A 4 5.92 7.19 32.23
CA ASN A 4 4.84 8.17 32.08
C ASN A 4 3.62 7.58 31.37
N ILE A 5 3.83 6.62 30.46
CA ILE A 5 2.75 5.93 29.74
C ILE A 5 1.97 5.02 30.68
N HIS A 6 2.65 4.31 31.59
CA HIS A 6 1.99 3.45 32.57
C HIS A 6 1.06 4.24 33.49
N ILE A 7 1.53 5.37 34.04
CA ILE A 7 0.75 6.24 34.93
C ILE A 7 -0.47 6.84 34.19
N PHE A 8 -0.32 7.16 32.91
CA PHE A 8 -1.41 7.63 32.07
C PHE A 8 -2.52 6.58 31.90
N PHE A 9 -2.16 5.33 31.61
CA PHE A 9 -3.15 4.24 31.49
C PHE A 9 -3.86 3.94 32.81
N GLU A 10 -3.14 3.88 33.93
CA GLU A 10 -3.76 3.68 35.25
C GLU A 10 -4.77 4.79 35.58
N ASN A 11 -4.44 6.04 35.28
CA ASN A 11 -5.33 7.17 35.51
C ASN A 11 -6.57 7.13 34.62
N ILE A 12 -6.46 6.68 33.37
CA ILE A 12 -7.63 6.46 32.47
C ILE A 12 -8.51 5.32 32.99
N LEU A 13 -7.90 4.22 33.45
CA LEU A 13 -8.62 3.04 33.95
C LEU A 13 -9.36 3.31 35.27
N ARG A 14 -8.99 4.35 36.03
CA ARG A 14 -9.70 4.79 37.23
C ARG A 14 -10.91 5.70 36.96
N LYS A 15 -11.13 6.16 35.72
CA LYS A 15 -12.25 7.04 35.37
C LYS A 15 -13.57 6.28 35.19
N ASN A 16 -14.68 7.01 35.12
CA ASN A 16 -16.02 6.44 34.94
C ASN A 16 -16.18 5.70 33.60
N ALA A 17 -17.10 4.74 33.56
CA ALA A 17 -17.35 3.89 32.37
C ALA A 17 -17.67 4.72 31.10
N VAL A 18 -18.40 5.83 31.23
CA VAL A 18 -18.69 6.75 30.11
C VAL A 18 -17.41 7.34 29.51
N PHE A 19 -16.46 7.73 30.35
CA PHE A 19 -15.18 8.29 29.90
C PHE A 19 -14.34 7.24 29.16
N LYS A 20 -14.28 6.00 29.68
CA LYS A 20 -13.59 4.89 29.01
C LYS A 20 -14.22 4.59 27.66
N LYS A 21 -15.55 4.56 27.58
CA LYS A 21 -16.30 4.36 26.32
C LYS A 21 -15.93 5.42 25.29
N ASN A 22 -15.91 6.70 25.69
CA ASN A 22 -15.57 7.78 24.77
C ASN A 22 -14.12 7.70 24.27
N ILE A 23 -13.16 7.35 25.14
CA ILE A 23 -11.77 7.10 24.73
C ILE A 23 -11.68 5.93 23.76
N LEU A 24 -12.38 4.83 24.03
CA LEU A 24 -12.38 3.68 23.14
C LEU A 24 -12.93 4.06 21.75
N VAL A 25 -14.06 4.76 21.70
CA VAL A 25 -14.64 5.25 20.44
C VAL A 25 -13.65 6.17 19.72
N LEU A 26 -12.99 7.09 20.42
CA LEU A 26 -11.98 7.97 19.84
C LEU A 26 -10.81 7.18 19.24
N ILE A 27 -10.31 6.16 19.94
CA ILE A 27 -9.24 5.29 19.42
C ILE A 27 -9.70 4.56 18.16
N MET A 28 -10.93 4.02 18.15
CA MET A 28 -11.49 3.34 16.98
C MET A 28 -11.65 4.29 15.78
N VAL A 29 -12.09 5.53 16.02
CA VAL A 29 -12.18 6.57 14.98
C VAL A 29 -10.78 6.91 14.47
N LEU A 30 -9.81 7.17 15.35
CA LEU A 30 -8.43 7.44 14.92
C LEU A 30 -7.85 6.28 14.12
N TRP A 31 -8.08 5.04 14.56
CA TRP A 31 -7.68 3.83 13.82
C TRP A 31 -8.33 3.74 12.45
N TRP A 32 -9.62 4.09 12.32
CA TRP A 32 -10.30 4.13 11.03
C TRP A 32 -9.61 5.10 10.07
N TRP A 33 -9.17 6.27 10.56
CA TRP A 33 -8.50 7.27 9.72
C TRP A 33 -7.14 6.80 9.19
N PHE A 34 -6.45 5.92 9.91
CA PHE A 34 -5.15 5.37 9.50
C PHE A 34 -5.24 4.08 8.69
N PHE A 35 -6.45 3.58 8.42
CA PHE A 35 -6.60 2.41 7.56
C PHE A 35 -6.29 2.79 6.11
N SER A 36 -5.31 2.11 5.51
CA SER A 36 -4.93 2.33 4.13
C SER A 36 -6.02 1.83 3.19
N SER A 37 -6.60 2.70 2.36
CA SER A 37 -7.56 2.32 1.32
C SER A 37 -6.97 1.32 0.32
N SER A 38 -5.67 1.43 0.02
CA SER A 38 -4.92 0.50 -0.84
C SER A 38 -4.76 -0.92 -0.27
N SER A 39 -5.19 -1.17 0.98
CA SER A 39 -5.30 -2.54 1.51
C SER A 39 -6.53 -3.29 0.99
N PHE A 40 -7.50 -2.58 0.40
CA PHE A 40 -8.73 -3.15 -0.12
C PHE A 40 -8.76 -3.05 -1.65
N TYR A 41 -8.41 -4.14 -2.32
CA TYR A 41 -8.54 -4.26 -3.77
C TYR A 41 -8.93 -5.66 -4.22
N GLY A 42 -9.50 -5.70 -5.41
CA GLY A 42 -9.88 -6.90 -6.14
C GLY A 42 -10.45 -6.53 -7.50
N ASP A 43 -11.10 -7.46 -8.15
CA ASP A 43 -11.62 -7.26 -9.51
C ASP A 43 -12.64 -6.10 -9.61
N PHE A 44 -13.30 -5.76 -8.49
CA PHE A 44 -14.32 -4.71 -8.44
C PHE A 44 -13.77 -3.28 -8.55
N ASN A 45 -12.48 -3.05 -8.28
CA ASN A 45 -11.82 -1.75 -8.40
C ASN A 45 -10.56 -1.80 -9.28
N LEU A 46 -10.38 -2.88 -10.03
CA LEU A 46 -9.35 -3.00 -11.04
C LEU A 46 -9.70 -2.10 -12.23
N CYS A 47 -8.81 -1.15 -12.56
CA CYS A 47 -9.00 -0.22 -13.66
C CYS A 47 -8.22 -0.65 -14.90
N ASP A 48 -6.99 -1.11 -14.71
CA ASP A 48 -6.10 -1.44 -15.83
C ASP A 48 -5.06 -2.51 -15.43
N THR A 49 -4.55 -3.21 -16.44
CA THR A 49 -3.44 -4.16 -16.32
C THR A 49 -2.39 -3.84 -17.37
N ILE A 50 -1.19 -3.50 -16.90
CA ILE A 50 -0.06 -3.09 -17.73
C ILE A 50 0.98 -4.20 -17.68
N ASN A 51 1.18 -4.86 -18.82
CA ASN A 51 2.12 -5.97 -18.94
C ASN A 51 3.55 -5.45 -19.15
N GLY A 52 4.52 -6.08 -18.48
CA GLY A 52 5.94 -5.86 -18.76
C GLY A 52 6.34 -6.38 -20.14
N LEU A 53 7.43 -5.82 -20.68
CA LEU A 53 7.90 -6.10 -22.04
C LEU A 53 8.19 -7.58 -22.32
N ASP A 54 8.69 -8.31 -21.32
CA ASP A 54 9.04 -9.72 -21.42
C ASP A 54 7.95 -10.66 -20.87
N GLY A 55 6.83 -10.10 -20.41
CA GLY A 55 5.73 -10.85 -19.81
C GLY A 55 6.05 -11.52 -18.47
N GLU A 56 7.22 -11.28 -17.85
CA GLU A 56 7.55 -11.89 -16.57
C GLU A 56 6.81 -11.23 -15.39
N TYR A 57 6.49 -9.95 -15.55
CA TYR A 57 5.80 -9.14 -14.56
C TYR A 57 4.71 -8.30 -15.20
N TYR A 58 3.69 -7.96 -14.41
CA TYR A 58 2.65 -7.02 -14.80
C TYR A 58 2.21 -6.20 -13.59
N ILE A 59 1.65 -5.03 -13.87
CA ILE A 59 1.11 -4.12 -12.86
C ILE A 59 -0.40 -4.08 -13.04
N ASN A 60 -1.13 -4.29 -11.95
CA ASN A 60 -2.53 -3.92 -11.90
C ASN A 60 -2.67 -2.53 -11.28
N VAL A 61 -3.51 -1.73 -11.89
CA VAL A 61 -3.89 -0.39 -11.45
C VAL A 61 -5.25 -0.49 -10.80
N TYR A 62 -5.34 -0.10 -9.53
CA TYR A 62 -6.58 -0.14 -8.76
C TYR A 62 -7.02 1.27 -8.39
N GLU A 63 -8.33 1.51 -8.42
CA GLU A 63 -8.92 2.72 -7.86
C GLU A 63 -9.04 2.60 -6.33
N HIS A 64 -8.66 3.66 -5.63
CA HIS A 64 -8.86 3.79 -4.20
C HIS A 64 -10.36 3.83 -3.90
N LEU A 65 -10.78 2.99 -2.96
CA LEU A 65 -12.14 3.05 -2.45
C LEU A 65 -12.27 4.17 -1.41
N PRO A 66 -13.43 4.83 -1.30
CA PRO A 66 -13.73 5.83 -0.26
C PRO A 66 -13.97 5.17 1.11
N THR A 67 -13.05 4.33 1.58
CA THR A 67 -13.19 3.53 2.81
C THR A 67 -12.80 4.30 4.07
N THR A 68 -12.02 5.37 3.93
CA THR A 68 -11.62 6.25 5.04
C THR A 68 -11.82 7.73 4.69
N PRO A 69 -12.00 8.63 5.69
CA PRO A 69 -12.10 10.06 5.42
C PRO A 69 -10.90 10.64 4.67
N LEU A 70 -9.70 10.12 4.95
CA LEU A 70 -8.49 10.50 4.22
C LEU A 70 -8.58 10.06 2.75
N ALA A 71 -9.00 8.82 2.47
CA ALA A 71 -9.17 8.36 1.10
C ALA A 71 -10.21 9.19 0.35
N VAL A 72 -11.33 9.54 0.98
CA VAL A 72 -12.34 10.45 0.39
C VAL A 72 -11.73 11.81 0.04
N TYR A 73 -10.93 12.38 0.94
CA TYR A 73 -10.27 13.67 0.70
C TYR A 73 -9.31 13.60 -0.50
N GLU A 74 -8.47 12.56 -0.58
CA GLU A 74 -7.50 12.39 -1.66
C GLU A 74 -8.18 12.09 -3.01
N LEU A 75 -9.29 11.33 -3.01
CA LEU A 75 -10.12 11.08 -4.19
C LEU A 75 -10.73 12.37 -4.76
N ILE A 76 -11.17 13.29 -3.89
CA ILE A 76 -11.67 14.62 -4.31
C ILE A 76 -10.55 15.45 -4.95
N GLN A 77 -9.31 15.32 -4.47
CA GLN A 77 -8.14 15.97 -5.07
C GLN A 77 -7.71 15.33 -6.41
N GLY A 78 -8.41 14.30 -6.88
CA GLY A 78 -8.14 13.64 -8.17
C GLY A 78 -7.04 12.59 -8.11
N LYS A 79 -6.61 12.20 -6.90
CA LYS A 79 -5.61 11.16 -6.72
C LYS A 79 -6.28 9.82 -6.45
N ARG A 80 -6.48 9.05 -7.52
CA ARG A 80 -7.44 7.94 -7.53
C ARG A 80 -6.82 6.57 -7.57
N TYR A 81 -5.56 6.44 -7.97
CA TYR A 81 -5.01 5.12 -8.25
C TYR A 81 -3.85 4.74 -7.34
N PHE A 82 -3.63 3.44 -7.28
CA PHE A 82 -2.43 2.83 -6.73
C PHE A 82 -2.05 1.59 -7.54
N TYR A 83 -0.80 1.15 -7.38
CA TYR A 83 -0.24 0.05 -8.16
C TYR A 83 0.05 -1.16 -7.32
N VAL A 84 -0.19 -2.33 -7.91
CA VAL A 84 0.26 -3.59 -7.36
C VAL A 84 0.99 -4.36 -8.45
N LEU A 85 2.23 -4.74 -8.15
CA LEU A 85 3.10 -5.51 -9.03
C LEU A 85 2.93 -6.99 -8.74
N TYR A 86 2.74 -7.75 -9.81
CA TYR A 86 2.62 -9.19 -9.81
C TYR A 86 3.68 -9.82 -10.72
N ASN A 87 3.99 -11.09 -10.47
CA ASN A 87 4.62 -11.93 -11.48
C ASN A 87 3.60 -12.53 -12.44
N LYS A 88 4.08 -13.13 -13.53
CA LYS A 88 3.27 -13.89 -14.50
C LYS A 88 2.42 -15.02 -13.90
N GLN A 89 2.74 -15.50 -12.70
CA GLN A 89 1.95 -16.50 -11.99
C GLN A 89 0.83 -15.90 -11.11
N GLY A 90 0.67 -14.57 -11.10
CA GLY A 90 -0.33 -13.86 -10.29
C GLY A 90 0.03 -13.69 -8.81
N LYS A 91 1.26 -13.98 -8.40
CA LYS A 91 1.74 -13.73 -7.03
C LYS A 91 2.15 -12.27 -6.87
N LYS A 92 1.61 -11.62 -5.83
CA LYS A 92 1.97 -10.25 -5.45
C LYS A 92 3.44 -10.16 -5.04
N ILE A 93 4.17 -9.20 -5.60
CA ILE A 93 5.55 -8.90 -5.26
C ILE A 93 5.66 -7.59 -4.48
N TRP A 94 4.96 -6.57 -4.96
CA TRP A 94 5.06 -5.23 -4.42
C TRP A 94 3.74 -4.50 -4.62
N HIS A 95 3.51 -3.47 -3.82
CA HIS A 95 2.46 -2.49 -4.06
C HIS A 95 3.00 -1.11 -3.70
N SER A 96 2.44 -0.08 -4.31
CA SER A 96 2.80 1.30 -4.02
C SER A 96 2.55 1.62 -2.54
N PRO A 97 3.30 2.57 -1.97
CA PRO A 97 3.13 2.98 -0.59
C PRO A 97 1.66 3.17 -0.22
N HIS A 98 1.33 2.97 1.06
CA HIS A 98 -0.04 3.01 1.56
C HIS A 98 -0.79 4.32 1.22
N TYR A 99 -0.05 5.42 1.07
CA TYR A 99 -0.54 6.75 0.71
C TYR A 99 -0.14 7.18 -0.71
N ALA A 100 0.22 6.24 -1.58
CA ALA A 100 0.45 6.51 -2.99
C ALA A 100 -0.92 6.79 -3.63
N TYR A 101 -1.18 8.07 -3.77
CA TYR A 101 -2.39 8.63 -4.34
C TYR A 101 -1.96 9.19 -5.70
N LEU A 102 -2.16 8.38 -6.73
CA LEU A 102 -1.67 8.66 -8.08
C LEU A 102 -2.75 9.37 -8.92
N TYR A 103 -2.33 10.32 -9.74
CA TYR A 103 -3.21 11.04 -10.67
C TYR A 103 -3.58 10.19 -11.90
N ASP A 104 -4.63 10.62 -12.61
CA ASP A 104 -5.18 9.91 -13.78
C ASP A 104 -4.19 9.65 -14.94
N ASN A 105 -3.03 10.32 -14.97
CA ASN A 105 -2.06 10.21 -16.06
C ASN A 105 -0.83 9.35 -15.77
N VAL A 106 -0.83 8.58 -14.68
CA VAL A 106 0.37 7.82 -14.35
C VAL A 106 0.40 6.51 -15.16
N SER A 107 1.32 6.45 -16.13
CA SER A 107 1.79 5.20 -16.72
C SER A 107 3.04 4.75 -15.98
N PRO A 108 3.18 3.47 -15.58
CA PRO A 108 4.45 2.94 -15.12
C PRO A 108 5.46 3.10 -16.26
N LEU A 109 6.52 3.86 -16.00
CA LEU A 109 7.51 4.22 -17.02
C LEU A 109 8.42 3.02 -17.32
N PHE A 110 8.73 2.22 -16.29
CA PHE A 110 9.50 0.98 -16.43
C PHE A 110 8.96 -0.09 -15.51
N ILE A 111 8.45 -1.16 -16.11
CA ILE A 111 8.08 -2.41 -15.43
C ILE A 111 9.33 -3.30 -15.39
N PRO A 112 9.60 -3.98 -14.26
CA PRO A 112 10.67 -4.95 -14.14
C PRO A 112 10.62 -6.02 -15.24
N THR A 113 11.79 -6.53 -15.59
CA THR A 113 11.98 -7.66 -16.50
C THR A 113 12.80 -8.75 -15.82
N LYS A 114 13.06 -9.85 -16.52
CA LYS A 114 13.98 -10.90 -16.10
C LYS A 114 15.37 -10.34 -15.76
N ASP A 115 15.86 -9.43 -16.60
CA ASP A 115 17.23 -8.89 -16.54
C ASP A 115 17.33 -7.61 -15.71
N SER A 116 16.26 -6.82 -15.60
CA SER A 116 16.22 -5.59 -14.80
C SER A 116 15.15 -5.68 -13.72
N LYS A 117 15.57 -5.61 -12.45
CA LYS A 117 14.67 -5.68 -11.28
C LYS A 117 14.25 -4.31 -10.75
N LEU A 118 14.34 -3.27 -11.57
CA LEU A 118 13.97 -1.90 -11.19
C LEU A 118 12.51 -1.62 -11.59
N LEU A 119 11.73 -1.05 -10.68
CA LEU A 119 10.40 -0.50 -10.96
C LEU A 119 10.47 1.03 -10.89
N ARG A 120 10.05 1.71 -11.95
CA ARG A 120 9.94 3.19 -11.98
C ARG A 120 8.51 3.60 -12.26
N TYR A 121 7.95 4.40 -11.36
CA TYR A 121 6.59 4.92 -11.44
C TYR A 121 6.58 6.42 -11.07
N SER A 122 5.56 7.15 -11.50
CA SER A 122 5.43 8.57 -11.14
C SER A 122 4.63 8.69 -9.84
N GLU A 123 5.22 9.31 -8.81
CA GLU A 123 4.46 10.09 -7.84
C GLU A 123 4.59 11.57 -8.24
N GLU A 124 4.08 12.53 -7.45
CA GLU A 124 4.18 13.99 -7.73
C GLU A 124 5.61 14.43 -8.12
N ASP A 125 6.61 13.69 -7.64
CA ASP A 125 7.97 13.61 -8.19
C ASP A 125 8.28 12.13 -8.51
N TRP A 126 8.98 11.86 -9.61
CA TRP A 126 9.33 10.50 -10.05
C TRP A 126 9.98 9.69 -8.93
N SER A 127 9.43 8.50 -8.64
CA SER A 127 9.86 7.65 -7.54
C SER A 127 10.39 6.33 -8.09
N ASP A 128 11.64 6.01 -7.75
CA ASP A 128 12.29 4.75 -8.10
C ASP A 128 12.13 3.76 -6.95
N ALA A 129 11.55 2.58 -7.23
CA ALA A 129 11.51 1.48 -6.30
C ALA A 129 12.46 0.36 -6.77
N ASP A 130 13.57 0.17 -6.05
CA ASP A 130 14.36 -1.06 -6.18
C ASP A 130 13.63 -2.20 -5.46
N ILE A 131 13.13 -3.17 -6.24
CA ILE A 131 12.36 -4.30 -5.73
C ILE A 131 13.17 -5.59 -5.68
N LYS A 132 14.49 -5.56 -5.89
CA LYS A 132 15.35 -6.76 -5.85
C LYS A 132 15.12 -7.60 -4.59
N ASN A 133 15.13 -6.96 -3.43
CA ASN A 133 14.92 -7.65 -2.15
C ASN A 133 13.51 -8.23 -2.03
N LYS A 134 12.48 -7.55 -2.55
CA LYS A 134 11.10 -8.08 -2.56
C LYS A 134 10.94 -9.27 -3.49
N ILE A 135 11.62 -9.27 -4.63
CA ILE A 135 11.66 -10.43 -5.53
C ILE A 135 12.34 -11.61 -4.84
N LYS A 136 13.45 -11.38 -4.14
CA LYS A 136 14.11 -12.43 -3.33
C LYS A 136 13.19 -12.99 -2.25
N GLU A 137 12.42 -12.16 -1.54
CA GLU A 137 11.43 -12.63 -0.55
C GLU A 137 10.34 -13.51 -1.18
N VAL A 138 9.94 -13.21 -2.42
CA VAL A 138 8.87 -13.91 -3.13
C VAL A 138 9.34 -15.25 -3.72
N TYR A 139 10.57 -15.32 -4.22
CA TYR A 139 11.10 -16.50 -4.93
C TYR A 139 12.17 -17.28 -4.16
N GLY A 140 12.63 -16.79 -3.00
CA GLY A 140 13.85 -17.26 -2.33
C GLY A 140 15.12 -16.76 -3.03
N ASP A 141 16.30 -16.97 -2.43
CA ASP A 141 17.57 -16.73 -3.13
C ASP A 141 17.66 -17.70 -4.33
N ILE A 142 17.51 -17.17 -5.54
CA ILE A 142 17.70 -17.92 -6.79
C ILE A 142 19.21 -18.06 -7.10
N GLU A 143 20.05 -18.30 -6.09
CA GLU A 143 21.50 -18.51 -6.29
C GLU A 143 21.91 -19.98 -6.34
N HIS A 144 20.99 -20.93 -6.15
CA HIS A 144 21.30 -22.34 -6.37
C HIS A 144 20.18 -23.04 -7.12
N ASN A 145 20.26 -22.98 -8.46
CA ASN A 145 19.88 -24.09 -9.35
C ASN A 145 20.34 -23.75 -10.78
N GLN A 146 21.66 -23.72 -10.96
CA GLN A 146 22.25 -24.14 -12.23
C GLN A 146 22.94 -25.47 -11.96
N HIS A 147 22.26 -26.55 -12.33
CA HIS A 147 22.84 -27.88 -12.54
C HIS A 147 22.72 -28.20 -14.01
#